data_AF-A0A9D5MMG4-F1
#
_entry.id   AF-A0A9D5MMG4-F1
#
_cell.length_a   1.000
_cell.length_b   1.000
_cell.length_c   1.000
_cell.angle_alpha   90.00
_cell.angle_beta   90.00
_cell.angle_gamma   90.00
#
_symmetry.space_group_name_H-M   'P 1'
#
loop_
_entity.id
_entity.type
_entity.pdbx_description
1 polymer ?
#
loop_
_entity_poly.entity_id
_entity_poly.type
_entity_poly.pdbx_seq_one_letter_code
_entity_poly.pdbx_strand_id
1 'polypeptide(L)'
;MSILMSTRMAELDAIENYDKVPEECYRIFLYHSLFNDHTRFDGVASGDGYLSVSNLQRDAYGYYSYHMDVEPKEHIIYFGEERIKYLKYIGRSFKMIRSFLAVGQGAFYCEQFKSSYYPNINIVYDCGSSTDVRLVESQIRNNFEKGEVIQAVFISHLDEDHINGLPFLMRYCKVENLFFPLITQSEIDYIVINNIIKAGEEHSFAALFVNNPYRAFDYYEISRRPHLYQIQESIRNEDRYNNIDAISLLSGDDVGGRIFYNTDAKHPLKDKWLYIPYNFRQKDRITQLENELKIQFNRNIGSKEALDIWRNGTDEKRQKIKKAYEAVKGSFNTNSMILYSGLADDNTRQSYFNNSCYFCFYQKCHYKPAGCLYMGDYDASGKYKWNELCKAYEKVWKYIGCVQIPHHGSKYNYNPEFANMNAFFIMSAGRCNPYQHPHSIVIKDLLFCGHSPLIVTENKASEVNLVINI
;
A
#
# COMPACT_ATOMS: atom_id res chain seq x y z
N MET A 1 43.90 -21.30 -25.30
CA MET A 1 43.92 -22.60 -24.58
C MET A 1 42.80 -22.60 -23.56
N SER A 2 41.65 -23.13 -23.96
CA SER A 2 40.46 -23.33 -23.13
C SER A 2 40.57 -24.69 -22.43
N ILE A 3 40.54 -24.69 -21.10
CA ILE A 3 40.51 -25.90 -20.27
C ILE A 3 39.04 -26.34 -20.15
N LEU A 4 38.77 -27.56 -20.61
CA LEU A 4 37.54 -28.31 -20.33
C LEU A 4 37.45 -28.66 -18.84
N MET A 5 36.25 -28.54 -18.26
CA MET A 5 35.80 -29.47 -17.24
C MET A 5 34.32 -29.80 -17.44
N SER A 6 34.09 -31.08 -17.72
CA SER A 6 32.81 -31.77 -17.81
C SER A 6 32.17 -31.97 -16.44
N THR A 7 30.84 -31.97 -16.36
CA THR A 7 30.11 -32.72 -15.33
C THR A 7 28.98 -33.53 -15.97
N ARG A 8 28.88 -34.77 -15.50
CA ARG A 8 28.11 -35.91 -16.02
C ARG A 8 26.59 -35.71 -15.92
N MET A 9 25.86 -36.08 -16.97
CA MET A 9 24.52 -36.65 -16.83
C MET A 9 24.66 -38.15 -16.60
N ALA A 10 24.29 -38.61 -15.41
CA ALA A 10 24.04 -40.00 -15.11
C ALA A 10 22.52 -40.23 -15.08
N GLU A 11 22.10 -41.23 -15.83
CA GLU A 11 21.04 -42.20 -15.49
C GLU A 11 19.65 -41.66 -15.15
N LEU A 12 18.78 -41.64 -16.16
CA LEU A 12 17.40 -42.09 -16.02
C LEU A 12 17.17 -43.19 -17.07
N ASP A 13 17.34 -44.42 -16.63
CA ASP A 13 16.95 -45.63 -17.32
C ASP A 13 15.43 -45.75 -17.43
N ALA A 14 15.02 -46.38 -18.53
CA ALA A 14 13.84 -47.21 -18.70
C ALA A 14 12.44 -46.55 -18.64
N ILE A 15 11.92 -46.21 -19.83
CA ILE A 15 10.64 -46.76 -20.30
C ILE A 15 10.82 -47.19 -21.77
N GLU A 16 11.09 -48.47 -21.96
CA GLU A 16 10.87 -49.20 -23.21
C GLU A 16 9.36 -49.39 -23.40
N ASN A 17 8.81 -48.86 -24.49
CA ASN A 17 7.73 -49.43 -25.32
C ASN A 17 7.19 -48.34 -26.26
N TYR A 18 7.90 -48.13 -27.37
CA TYR A 18 7.33 -47.50 -28.56
C TYR A 18 6.51 -48.56 -29.29
N ASP A 19 5.23 -48.67 -28.99
CA ASP A 19 4.23 -49.18 -29.94
C ASP A 19 2.83 -48.84 -29.41
N LYS A 20 2.05 -48.13 -30.24
CA LYS A 20 0.72 -47.54 -30.01
C LYS A 20 0.70 -46.09 -29.51
N VAL A 21 1.02 -45.15 -30.41
CA VAL A 21 0.29 -43.88 -30.49
C VAL A 21 -0.13 -43.68 -31.96
N PRO A 22 -1.43 -43.57 -32.28
CA PRO A 22 -1.90 -43.35 -33.64
C PRO A 22 -1.40 -42.04 -34.26
N GLU A 23 -1.29 -42.02 -35.59
CA GLU A 23 -1.07 -40.86 -36.44
C GLU A 23 -2.02 -39.72 -36.08
N GLU A 24 -1.51 -38.66 -35.43
CA GLU A 24 -2.00 -37.27 -35.47
C GLU A 24 -1.32 -36.46 -34.34
N CYS A 25 0.00 -36.23 -34.45
CA CYS A 25 0.73 -35.36 -33.52
C CYS A 25 1.65 -34.43 -34.31
N TYR A 26 1.07 -33.41 -34.94
CA TYR A 26 1.82 -32.33 -35.56
C TYR A 26 2.19 -31.25 -34.53
N ARG A 27 3.45 -30.82 -34.63
CA ARG A 27 4.15 -29.81 -33.83
C ARG A 27 3.52 -28.42 -33.99
N ILE A 28 3.38 -27.68 -32.89
CA ILE A 28 3.33 -26.21 -32.92
C ILE A 28 4.29 -25.64 -31.86
N PHE A 29 5.26 -24.87 -32.35
CA PHE A 29 6.07 -23.92 -31.58
C PHE A 29 5.27 -22.62 -31.43
N LEU A 30 4.95 -22.23 -30.20
CA LEU A 30 4.49 -20.87 -29.90
C LEU A 30 5.70 -20.05 -29.45
N TYR A 31 6.00 -19.01 -30.23
CA TYR A 31 7.04 -18.02 -30.01
C TYR A 31 6.86 -17.35 -28.64
N HIS A 32 7.85 -17.55 -27.75
CA HIS A 32 8.21 -16.56 -26.75
C HIS A 32 9.65 -16.17 -27.03
N SER A 33 9.86 -15.11 -27.81
CA SER A 33 11.18 -14.49 -27.92
C SER A 33 11.46 -13.71 -26.64
N LEU A 34 12.07 -14.38 -25.66
CA LEU A 34 12.93 -13.71 -24.70
C LEU A 34 14.17 -13.25 -25.48
N PHE A 35 14.34 -11.93 -25.58
CA PHE A 35 15.63 -11.34 -25.94
C PHE A 35 16.67 -11.84 -24.94
N ASN A 36 17.64 -12.62 -25.41
CA ASN A 36 18.97 -12.70 -24.83
C ASN A 36 19.96 -12.79 -25.99
N ASP A 37 20.82 -11.78 -26.06
CA ASP A 37 21.88 -11.66 -27.03
C ASP A 37 22.86 -12.84 -26.97
N HIS A 38 23.36 -13.19 -28.16
CA HIS A 38 24.42 -14.15 -28.46
C HIS A 38 24.05 -15.64 -28.47
N THR A 39 23.23 -16.02 -29.45
CA THR A 39 23.38 -17.35 -30.10
C THR A 39 23.42 -17.17 -31.61
N ARG A 40 24.48 -17.67 -32.24
CA ARG A 40 24.54 -17.87 -33.69
C ARG A 40 23.40 -18.81 -34.06
N PHE A 41 22.59 -18.43 -35.05
CA PHE A 41 21.68 -19.35 -35.72
C PHE A 41 22.51 -20.33 -36.55
N ASP A 42 22.77 -21.51 -36.01
CA ASP A 42 23.03 -22.68 -36.84
C ASP A 42 21.67 -23.36 -37.09
N GLY A 43 21.35 -23.55 -38.37
CA GLY A 43 20.03 -23.89 -38.86
C GLY A 43 19.44 -25.16 -38.23
N VAL A 44 18.13 -25.12 -37.99
CA VAL A 44 17.36 -26.31 -37.62
C VAL A 44 17.05 -27.09 -38.89
N ALA A 45 17.66 -28.26 -39.02
CA ALA A 45 17.29 -29.25 -40.03
C ALA A 45 15.94 -29.89 -39.65
N SER A 46 14.93 -29.68 -40.49
CA SER A 46 13.79 -30.58 -40.57
C SER A 46 14.14 -31.71 -41.55
N GLY A 47 13.83 -32.95 -41.18
CA GLY A 47 13.74 -34.04 -42.13
C GLY A 47 12.76 -33.63 -43.23
N ASP A 48 13.26 -33.71 -44.46
CA ASP A 48 12.60 -33.43 -45.74
C ASP A 48 12.28 -31.95 -46.03
N GLY A 49 13.24 -31.29 -46.71
CA GLY A 49 13.04 -30.06 -47.47
C GLY A 49 13.91 -28.89 -47.02
N TYR A 50 14.92 -28.53 -47.83
CA TYR A 50 15.65 -27.27 -47.68
C TYR A 50 14.70 -26.09 -47.94
N LEU A 51 14.39 -25.28 -46.92
CA LEU A 51 13.76 -23.97 -47.10
C LEU A 51 14.80 -22.96 -47.60
N SER A 52 14.74 -22.61 -48.89
CA SER A 52 15.54 -21.52 -49.45
C SER A 52 14.98 -20.18 -48.99
N VAL A 53 15.79 -19.41 -48.25
CA VAL A 53 15.47 -18.04 -47.84
C VAL A 53 15.68 -17.10 -49.03
N SER A 54 14.66 -16.95 -49.87
CA SER A 54 14.64 -15.93 -50.92
C SER A 54 13.38 -15.08 -50.76
N ASN A 55 13.50 -14.01 -49.97
CA ASN A 55 12.81 -12.71 -50.07
C ASN A 55 12.76 -12.02 -48.69
N LEU A 56 13.90 -11.46 -48.28
CA LEU A 56 13.95 -10.47 -47.20
C LEU A 56 13.79 -9.09 -47.84
N GLN A 57 12.65 -8.42 -47.63
CA GLN A 57 12.54 -6.99 -47.91
C GLN A 57 12.70 -6.19 -46.62
N ARG A 58 13.46 -5.11 -46.72
CA ARG A 58 13.84 -4.23 -45.63
C ARG A 58 12.91 -3.02 -45.66
N ASP A 59 12.20 -2.76 -44.58
CA ASP A 59 11.38 -1.54 -44.50
C ASP A 59 12.24 -0.29 -44.17
N ALA A 60 11.62 0.89 -44.29
CA ALA A 60 12.28 2.18 -44.11
C ALA A 60 12.80 2.43 -42.67
N TYR A 61 12.50 1.55 -41.72
CA TYR A 61 12.94 1.63 -40.34
C TYR A 61 13.93 0.50 -39.96
N GLY A 62 14.30 -0.34 -40.94
CA GLY A 62 15.32 -1.38 -40.78
C GLY A 62 14.80 -2.69 -40.18
N TYR A 63 13.48 -2.91 -40.13
CA TYR A 63 12.89 -4.17 -39.71
C TYR A 63 12.71 -5.12 -40.90
N TYR A 64 12.87 -6.43 -40.63
CA TYR A 64 12.54 -7.50 -41.57
C TYR A 64 11.16 -8.03 -41.24
N SER A 65 10.22 -7.97 -42.18
CA SER A 65 8.90 -8.58 -42.06
C SER A 65 8.80 -9.82 -42.95
N TYR A 66 8.10 -10.84 -42.45
CA TYR A 66 7.78 -12.06 -43.18
C TYR A 66 6.25 -12.17 -43.30
N HIS A 67 5.73 -12.22 -44.52
CA HIS A 67 4.31 -12.49 -44.76
C HIS A 67 4.14 -13.98 -45.04
N MET A 68 3.39 -14.68 -44.18
CA MET A 68 2.82 -16.00 -44.51
C MET A 68 1.35 -15.82 -44.84
N ASP A 69 0.99 -16.11 -46.09
CA ASP A 69 -0.40 -16.31 -46.48
C ASP A 69 -0.79 -17.76 -46.15
N VAL A 70 -1.60 -17.97 -45.12
CA VAL A 70 -2.22 -19.28 -44.85
C VAL A 70 -3.68 -19.10 -44.46
N GLU A 71 -4.59 -19.72 -45.25
CA GLU A 71 -6.04 -19.74 -45.01
C GLU A 71 -6.42 -20.49 -43.71
N PRO A 72 -7.52 -20.11 -43.04
CA PRO A 72 -7.88 -20.65 -41.74
C PRO A 72 -8.52 -22.05 -41.87
N LYS A 73 -7.85 -23.09 -41.38
CA LYS A 73 -8.49 -24.36 -41.00
C LYS A 73 -8.42 -24.51 -39.48
N GLU A 74 -9.54 -24.90 -38.88
CA GLU A 74 -9.67 -25.17 -37.46
C GLU A 74 -8.69 -26.26 -37.01
N HIS A 75 -7.85 -25.95 -36.02
CA HIS A 75 -6.94 -26.90 -35.40
C HIS A 75 -7.31 -27.07 -33.91
N ILE A 76 -7.77 -28.26 -33.55
CA ILE A 76 -7.97 -28.69 -32.16
C ILE A 76 -6.61 -29.15 -31.62
N ILE A 77 -6.11 -28.50 -30.57
CA ILE A 77 -4.79 -28.79 -29.97
C ILE A 77 -5.00 -29.65 -28.71
N TYR A 78 -4.37 -30.82 -28.68
CA TYR A 78 -4.28 -31.66 -27.47
C TYR A 78 -2.94 -31.42 -26.74
N PHE A 79 -3.00 -31.19 -25.43
CA PHE A 79 -1.81 -31.02 -24.59
C PHE A 79 -1.57 -32.31 -23.78
N GLY A 80 -0.33 -32.80 -23.73
CA GLY A 80 0.07 -33.86 -22.79
C GLY A 80 -0.03 -33.40 -21.34
N GLU A 81 -0.26 -34.33 -20.41
CA GLU A 81 -0.59 -34.03 -19.00
C GLU A 81 0.40 -33.07 -18.30
N GLU A 82 1.70 -33.18 -18.59
CA GLU A 82 2.72 -32.27 -18.03
C GLU A 82 2.61 -30.83 -18.55
N ARG A 83 2.26 -30.63 -19.83
CA ARG A 83 2.02 -29.29 -20.39
C ARG A 83 0.69 -28.70 -19.91
N ILE A 84 -0.32 -29.53 -19.66
CA ILE A 84 -1.55 -29.08 -18.99
C ILE A 84 -1.22 -28.61 -17.56
N LYS A 85 -0.29 -29.27 -16.87
CA LYS A 85 0.21 -28.86 -15.56
C LYS A 85 0.94 -27.52 -15.63
N TYR A 86 1.79 -27.33 -16.64
CA TYR A 86 2.55 -26.09 -16.87
C TYR A 86 1.64 -24.90 -17.28
N LEU A 87 0.64 -25.11 -18.14
CA LEU A 87 -0.36 -24.10 -18.51
C LEU A 87 -1.32 -23.81 -17.33
N LYS A 88 -1.68 -24.80 -16.51
CA LYS A 88 -2.35 -24.57 -15.22
C LYS A 88 -1.52 -23.73 -14.25
N TYR A 89 -0.19 -23.78 -14.37
CA TYR A 89 0.75 -23.00 -13.55
C TYR A 89 0.89 -21.56 -14.06
N ILE A 90 1.00 -21.38 -15.38
CA ILE A 90 1.02 -20.06 -16.05
C ILE A 90 -0.31 -19.31 -15.85
N GLY A 91 -1.43 -20.03 -15.68
CA GLY A 91 -2.74 -19.43 -15.40
C GLY A 91 -2.89 -18.79 -14.02
N ARG A 92 -2.03 -19.05 -13.04
CA ARG A 92 -2.22 -18.54 -11.66
C ARG A 92 -1.45 -17.26 -11.35
N SER A 93 -1.12 -16.45 -12.35
CA SER A 93 -0.44 -15.16 -12.12
C SER A 93 -1.41 -14.18 -11.46
N PHE A 94 -0.99 -13.59 -10.33
CA PHE A 94 -1.68 -12.45 -9.74
C PHE A 94 -0.96 -11.19 -10.16
N LYS A 95 -1.74 -10.16 -10.46
CA LYS A 95 -1.20 -8.82 -10.62
C LYS A 95 -1.75 -7.97 -9.50
N MET A 96 -0.88 -7.32 -8.76
CA MET A 96 -1.26 -6.29 -7.81
C MET A 96 -0.85 -4.93 -8.35
N ILE A 97 -1.77 -3.97 -8.29
CA ILE A 97 -1.49 -2.55 -8.53
C ILE A 97 -1.62 -1.82 -7.21
N ARG A 98 -0.53 -1.17 -6.80
CA ARG A 98 -0.48 -0.27 -5.66
C ARG A 98 -0.55 1.16 -6.15
N SER A 99 -1.64 1.85 -5.82
CA SER A 99 -1.94 3.19 -6.30
C SER A 99 -1.89 4.20 -5.16
N PHE A 100 -1.18 5.30 -5.39
CA PHE A 100 -1.18 6.46 -4.50
C PHE A 100 -1.97 7.57 -5.21
N LEU A 101 -3.18 7.84 -4.72
CA LEU A 101 -4.19 8.60 -5.46
C LEU A 101 -4.09 10.11 -5.20
N ALA A 102 -4.43 10.89 -6.22
CA ALA A 102 -4.28 12.34 -6.20
C ALA A 102 -5.39 13.02 -5.37
N VAL A 103 -5.18 13.11 -4.06
CA VAL A 103 -6.10 13.75 -3.11
C VAL A 103 -5.50 14.97 -2.40
N GLY A 104 -4.29 15.40 -2.78
CA GLY A 104 -3.63 16.56 -2.18
C GLY A 104 -3.07 16.28 -0.79
N GLN A 105 -3.35 17.17 0.16
CA GLN A 105 -2.96 16.96 1.55
C GLN A 105 -3.95 16.01 2.23
N GLY A 106 -3.44 14.93 2.80
CA GLY A 106 -4.18 13.75 3.24
C GLY A 106 -3.56 12.49 2.63
N ALA A 107 -4.28 11.39 2.66
CA ALA A 107 -3.86 10.14 2.03
C ALA A 107 -5.07 9.32 1.57
N PHE A 108 -4.93 8.70 0.39
CA PHE A 108 -5.85 7.70 -0.11
C PHE A 108 -5.10 6.75 -1.03
N TYR A 109 -4.74 5.58 -0.52
CA TYR A 109 -3.96 4.59 -1.25
C TYR A 109 -4.75 3.31 -1.44
N CYS A 110 -4.54 2.63 -2.57
CA CYS A 110 -5.22 1.39 -2.91
C CYS A 110 -4.20 0.29 -3.23
N GLU A 111 -4.48 -0.93 -2.80
CA GLU A 111 -3.85 -2.14 -3.33
C GLU A 111 -4.95 -3.01 -3.96
N GLN A 112 -4.84 -3.24 -5.27
CA GLN A 112 -5.83 -3.98 -6.04
C GLN A 112 -5.19 -5.22 -6.65
N PHE A 113 -5.59 -6.38 -6.16
CA PHE A 113 -5.17 -7.68 -6.67
C PHE A 113 -6.18 -8.16 -7.70
N LYS A 114 -5.69 -8.46 -8.90
CA LYS A 114 -6.48 -9.02 -9.99
C LYS A 114 -5.98 -10.41 -10.35
N SER A 115 -6.94 -11.30 -10.60
CA SER A 115 -6.74 -12.65 -11.08
C SER A 115 -7.83 -13.00 -12.08
N SER A 116 -7.52 -13.85 -13.05
CA SER A 116 -8.52 -14.44 -13.94
C SER A 116 -9.27 -15.61 -13.29
N TYR A 117 -8.81 -16.12 -12.16
CA TYR A 117 -9.35 -17.32 -11.51
C TYR A 117 -9.98 -17.05 -10.14
N TYR A 118 -9.54 -15.99 -9.46
CA TYR A 118 -10.01 -15.65 -8.13
C TYR A 118 -10.66 -14.27 -8.13
N PRO A 119 -11.63 -14.01 -7.23
CA PRO A 119 -12.21 -12.69 -7.07
C PRO A 119 -11.13 -11.63 -6.82
N ASN A 120 -11.37 -10.41 -7.32
CA ASN A 120 -10.50 -9.28 -7.04
C ASN A 120 -10.47 -8.99 -5.54
N ILE A 121 -9.32 -8.51 -5.07
CA ILE A 121 -9.12 -8.09 -3.69
C ILE A 121 -8.71 -6.63 -3.70
N ASN A 122 -9.43 -5.81 -2.94
CA ASN A 122 -9.24 -4.38 -2.82
C ASN A 122 -8.95 -4.03 -1.37
N ILE A 123 -7.82 -3.35 -1.17
CA ILE A 123 -7.37 -2.86 0.14
C ILE A 123 -7.17 -1.36 0.04
N VAL A 124 -7.56 -0.64 1.08
CA VAL A 124 -7.41 0.81 1.18
C VAL A 124 -6.56 1.16 2.40
N TYR A 125 -5.62 2.09 2.24
CA TYR A 125 -4.90 2.72 3.34
C TYR A 125 -5.16 4.23 3.33
N ASP A 126 -5.74 4.72 4.41
CA ASP A 126 -6.36 6.04 4.57
C ASP A 126 -7.40 6.37 3.49
N CYS A 127 -8.26 7.34 3.77
CA CYS A 127 -9.32 7.74 2.85
C CYS A 127 -9.75 9.18 3.14
N GLY A 128 -8.82 10.13 3.05
CA GLY A 128 -9.13 11.51 3.38
C GLY A 128 -8.30 12.57 2.67
N SER A 129 -8.77 13.82 2.80
CA SER A 129 -8.09 15.02 2.31
C SER A 129 -8.47 16.25 3.13
N SER A 130 -7.48 17.04 3.54
CA SER A 130 -7.68 18.41 4.06
C SER A 130 -7.73 19.43 2.93
N THR A 131 -7.31 19.08 1.71
CA THR A 131 -7.44 19.97 0.56
C THR A 131 -8.90 20.06 0.11
N ASP A 132 -9.53 18.93 -0.22
CA ASP A 132 -10.93 18.86 -0.63
C ASP A 132 -11.41 17.40 -0.63
N VAL A 133 -12.38 17.06 0.22
CA VAL A 133 -12.95 15.71 0.31
C VAL A 133 -13.58 15.24 -1.02
N ARG A 134 -14.01 16.16 -1.90
CA ARG A 134 -14.56 15.83 -3.22
C ARG A 134 -13.52 15.19 -4.14
N LEU A 135 -12.22 15.47 -3.93
CA LEU A 135 -11.15 14.76 -4.64
C LEU A 135 -11.15 13.29 -4.24
N VAL A 136 -11.30 12.98 -2.95
CA VAL A 136 -11.42 11.61 -2.45
C VAL A 136 -12.65 10.92 -3.05
N GLU A 137 -13.82 11.57 -3.02
CA GLU A 137 -15.04 11.00 -3.62
C GLU A 137 -14.89 10.71 -5.13
N SER A 138 -14.23 11.62 -5.86
CA SER A 138 -13.90 11.42 -7.28
C SER A 138 -12.97 10.23 -7.49
N GLN A 139 -11.93 10.10 -6.66
CA GLN A 139 -11.01 8.97 -6.69
C GLN A 139 -11.74 7.65 -6.39
N ILE A 140 -12.67 7.63 -5.44
CA ILE A 140 -13.47 6.46 -5.12
C ILE A 140 -14.28 6.01 -6.33
N ARG A 141 -14.98 6.94 -6.99
CA ARG A 141 -15.79 6.63 -8.19
C ARG A 141 -14.96 6.16 -9.39
N ASN A 142 -13.71 6.62 -9.48
CA ASN A 142 -12.82 6.29 -10.60
C ASN A 142 -12.06 4.96 -10.41
N ASN A 143 -11.89 4.50 -9.17
CA ASN A 143 -11.09 3.30 -8.87
C ASN A 143 -11.94 2.10 -8.42
N PHE A 144 -13.22 2.32 -8.09
CA PHE A 144 -14.14 1.28 -7.66
C PHE A 144 -15.50 1.35 -8.37
N GLU A 145 -16.11 0.19 -8.56
CA GLU A 145 -17.50 0.09 -8.97
C GLU A 145 -18.45 0.26 -7.78
N LYS A 146 -19.66 0.77 -8.04
CA LYS A 146 -20.67 0.92 -6.97
C LYS A 146 -21.05 -0.47 -6.43
N GLY A 147 -20.87 -0.65 -5.12
CA GLY A 147 -21.13 -1.90 -4.42
C GLY A 147 -20.00 -2.92 -4.51
N GLU A 148 -18.86 -2.55 -5.11
CA GLU A 148 -17.63 -3.36 -5.10
C GLU A 148 -17.17 -3.63 -3.67
N VAL A 149 -16.59 -4.81 -3.45
CA VAL A 149 -16.12 -5.25 -2.13
C VAL A 149 -14.71 -4.71 -1.90
N ILE A 150 -14.51 -4.11 -0.72
CA ILE A 150 -13.22 -3.72 -0.18
C ILE A 150 -12.98 -4.59 1.04
N GLN A 151 -12.03 -5.52 0.93
CA GLN A 151 -11.76 -6.51 1.97
C GLN A 151 -11.22 -5.84 3.23
N ALA A 152 -10.41 -4.79 3.10
CA ALA A 152 -9.93 -4.05 4.26
C ALA A 152 -9.70 -2.57 3.96
N VAL A 153 -10.04 -1.76 4.95
CA VAL A 153 -9.61 -0.37 5.07
C VAL A 153 -8.74 -0.26 6.31
N PHE A 154 -7.54 0.31 6.16
CA PHE A 154 -6.66 0.66 7.27
C PHE A 154 -6.65 2.18 7.43
N ILE A 155 -6.95 2.68 8.62
CA ILE A 155 -6.88 4.11 8.96
C ILE A 155 -5.68 4.32 9.87
N SER A 156 -4.72 5.12 9.42
CA SER A 156 -3.46 5.36 10.11
C SER A 156 -3.65 6.13 11.41
N HIS A 157 -4.50 7.16 11.40
CA HIS A 157 -4.94 7.89 12.58
C HIS A 157 -6.30 8.55 12.33
N LEU A 158 -6.94 9.01 13.39
CA LEU A 158 -8.32 9.48 13.38
C LEU A 158 -8.41 11.00 13.26
N ASP A 159 -7.59 11.57 12.39
CA ASP A 159 -7.72 12.96 11.96
C ASP A 159 -8.67 13.06 10.78
N GLU A 160 -9.35 14.19 10.67
CA GLU A 160 -10.34 14.42 9.63
C GLU A 160 -9.77 14.21 8.22
N ASP A 161 -8.55 14.66 7.93
CA ASP A 161 -7.94 14.54 6.60
C ASP A 161 -7.41 13.14 6.24
N HIS A 162 -7.57 12.16 7.11
CA HIS A 162 -7.28 10.75 6.82
C HIS A 162 -8.54 9.87 6.78
N ILE A 163 -9.67 10.38 7.27
CA ILE A 163 -10.91 9.58 7.43
C ILE A 163 -12.17 10.23 6.83
N ASN A 164 -12.15 11.52 6.46
CA ASN A 164 -13.36 12.24 6.02
C ASN A 164 -13.99 11.73 4.72
N GLY A 165 -13.27 10.97 3.89
CA GLY A 165 -13.82 10.29 2.71
C GLY A 165 -14.41 8.90 3.00
N LEU A 166 -14.14 8.32 4.18
CA LEU A 166 -14.64 7.00 4.57
C LEU A 166 -16.17 6.89 4.56
N PRO A 167 -16.96 7.92 4.97
CA PRO A 167 -18.42 7.87 4.88
C PRO A 167 -18.92 7.65 3.45
N PHE A 168 -18.32 8.36 2.49
CA PHE A 168 -18.67 8.19 1.09
C PHE A 168 -18.23 6.82 0.58
N LEU A 169 -17.01 6.37 0.92
CA LEU A 169 -16.50 5.04 0.56
C LEU A 169 -17.45 3.93 1.02
N MET A 170 -17.94 3.98 2.25
CA MET A 170 -18.81 2.94 2.83
C MET A 170 -20.25 2.99 2.31
N ARG A 171 -20.73 4.14 1.82
CA ARG A 171 -22.02 4.23 1.10
C ARG A 171 -21.89 3.75 -0.35
N TYR A 172 -20.73 3.96 -0.96
CA TYR A 172 -20.48 3.64 -2.37
C TYR A 172 -20.02 2.18 -2.57
N CYS A 173 -19.18 1.65 -1.69
CA CYS A 173 -18.60 0.31 -1.71
C CYS A 173 -19.07 -0.54 -0.51
N LYS A 174 -18.76 -1.84 -0.50
CA LYS A 174 -18.96 -2.74 0.63
C LYS A 174 -17.63 -2.96 1.36
N VAL A 175 -17.41 -2.27 2.47
CA VAL A 175 -16.23 -2.49 3.31
C VAL A 175 -16.49 -3.65 4.26
N GLU A 176 -15.63 -4.66 4.25
CA GLU A 176 -15.77 -5.85 5.12
C GLU A 176 -15.08 -5.69 6.47
N ASN A 177 -13.86 -5.14 6.48
CA ASN A 177 -13.02 -4.99 7.66
C ASN A 177 -12.45 -3.57 7.74
N LEU A 178 -12.51 -2.96 8.92
CA LEU A 178 -11.95 -1.64 9.19
C LEU A 178 -10.96 -1.74 10.36
N PHE A 179 -9.68 -1.50 10.06
CA PHE A 179 -8.58 -1.53 11.01
C PHE A 179 -8.16 -0.08 11.34
N PHE A 180 -8.04 0.24 12.63
CA PHE A 180 -7.66 1.58 13.08
C PHE A 180 -6.87 1.48 14.40
N PRO A 181 -6.07 2.50 14.75
CA PRO A 181 -5.34 2.49 16.01
C PRO A 181 -6.31 2.42 17.19
N LEU A 182 -5.97 1.60 18.18
CA LEU A 182 -6.61 1.67 19.46
C LEU A 182 -6.22 3.00 20.13
N ILE A 183 -7.22 3.69 20.67
CA ILE A 183 -7.04 4.95 21.40
C ILE A 183 -7.63 4.83 22.81
N THR A 184 -7.03 5.53 23.76
CA THR A 184 -7.51 5.64 25.14
C THR A 184 -8.62 6.68 25.26
N GLN A 185 -9.35 6.65 26.37
CA GLN A 185 -10.38 7.65 26.63
C GLN A 185 -9.82 9.08 26.71
N SER A 186 -8.62 9.26 27.27
CA SER A 186 -7.98 10.58 27.34
C SER A 186 -7.65 11.12 25.94
N GLU A 187 -7.19 10.25 25.04
CA GLU A 187 -6.91 10.61 23.64
C GLU A 187 -8.17 11.01 22.89
N ILE A 188 -9.28 10.28 23.08
CA ILE A 188 -10.59 10.63 22.51
C ILE A 188 -10.94 12.07 22.84
N ASP A 189 -10.90 12.41 24.12
CA ASP A 189 -11.32 13.73 24.60
C ASP A 189 -10.42 14.84 24.00
N TYR A 190 -9.11 14.62 23.90
CA TYR A 190 -8.18 15.58 23.29
C TYR A 190 -8.35 15.70 21.77
N ILE A 191 -8.58 14.59 21.06
CA ILE A 191 -8.88 14.61 19.62
C ILE A 191 -10.17 15.39 19.37
N VAL A 192 -11.22 15.15 20.17
CA VAL A 192 -12.49 15.87 20.06
C VAL A 192 -12.29 17.37 20.25
N ILE A 193 -11.57 17.80 21.30
CA ILE A 193 -11.31 19.23 21.51
C ILE A 193 -10.48 19.81 20.36
N ASN A 194 -9.43 19.12 19.89
CA ASN A 194 -8.61 19.56 18.75
C ASN A 194 -9.46 19.73 17.48
N ASN A 195 -10.36 18.79 17.19
CA ASN A 195 -11.26 18.87 16.05
C ASN A 195 -12.22 20.06 16.17
N ILE A 196 -12.79 20.30 17.35
CA ILE A 196 -13.66 21.47 17.53
C ILE A 196 -12.86 22.79 17.41
N ILE A 197 -11.62 22.84 17.92
CA ILE A 197 -10.76 24.04 17.79
C ILE A 197 -10.41 24.31 16.33
N LYS A 198 -10.03 23.28 15.56
CA LYS A 198 -9.55 23.42 14.17
C LYS A 198 -10.69 23.59 13.17
N ALA A 199 -11.73 22.78 13.28
CA ALA A 199 -12.81 22.71 12.29
C ALA A 199 -14.05 23.49 12.72
N GLY A 200 -14.19 23.83 14.01
CA GLY A 200 -15.44 24.41 14.53
C GLY A 200 -16.62 23.43 14.53
N GLU A 201 -16.39 22.17 14.19
CA GLU A 201 -17.42 21.16 13.99
C GLU A 201 -17.34 20.09 15.09
N GLU A 202 -18.37 20.04 15.93
CA GLU A 202 -18.53 18.97 16.92
C GLU A 202 -18.97 17.64 16.29
N HIS A 203 -19.35 17.67 15.01
CA HIS A 203 -20.01 16.56 14.30
C HIS A 203 -19.28 16.13 13.02
N SER A 204 -17.98 16.45 12.90
CA SER A 204 -17.14 15.89 11.84
C SER A 204 -17.13 14.36 11.93
N PHE A 205 -16.82 13.67 10.82
CA PHE A 205 -16.83 12.21 10.84
C PHE A 205 -15.80 11.66 11.83
N ALA A 206 -14.59 12.24 11.87
CA ALA A 206 -13.57 11.82 12.83
C ALA A 206 -14.05 12.01 14.28
N ALA A 207 -14.64 13.16 14.61
CA ALA A 207 -15.12 13.44 15.96
C ALA A 207 -16.21 12.44 16.42
N LEU A 208 -17.15 12.09 15.53
CA LEU A 208 -18.17 11.09 15.80
C LEU A 208 -17.57 9.68 15.91
N PHE A 209 -16.66 9.33 15.00
CA PHE A 209 -16.04 8.00 14.91
C PHE A 209 -15.19 7.68 16.14
N VAL A 210 -14.34 8.63 16.56
CA VAL A 210 -13.47 8.54 17.74
C VAL A 210 -14.27 8.28 19.01
N ASN A 211 -15.46 8.88 19.13
CA ASN A 211 -16.35 8.66 20.27
C ASN A 211 -17.06 7.31 20.18
N ASN A 212 -17.72 7.04 19.06
CA ASN A 212 -18.40 5.78 18.80
C ASN A 212 -18.57 5.57 17.27
N PRO A 213 -17.86 4.59 16.66
CA PRO A 213 -17.95 4.32 15.23
C PRO A 213 -19.38 4.04 14.75
N TYR A 214 -20.18 3.31 15.53
CA TYR A 214 -21.57 3.01 15.17
C TYR A 214 -22.45 4.25 15.15
N ARG A 215 -22.21 5.21 16.06
CA ARG A 215 -22.89 6.50 16.03
C ARG A 215 -22.51 7.30 14.79
N ALA A 216 -21.24 7.27 14.39
CA ALA A 216 -20.80 7.89 13.14
C ALA A 216 -21.49 7.23 11.94
N PHE A 217 -21.58 5.90 11.92
CA PHE A 217 -22.26 5.17 10.85
C PHE A 217 -23.74 5.53 10.76
N ASP A 218 -24.44 5.61 11.89
CA ASP A 218 -25.85 5.99 11.94
C ASP A 218 -26.07 7.43 11.47
N TYR A 219 -25.23 8.37 11.92
CA TYR A 219 -25.31 9.77 11.52
C TYR A 219 -25.11 9.97 10.01
N TYR A 220 -24.22 9.18 9.40
CA TYR A 220 -23.91 9.26 7.96
C TYR A 220 -24.71 8.26 7.10
N GLU A 221 -25.77 7.65 7.66
CA GLU A 221 -26.68 6.71 7.00
C GLU A 221 -25.97 5.50 6.35
N ILE A 222 -24.94 4.98 7.03
CA ILE A 222 -24.15 3.85 6.57
C ILE A 222 -24.85 2.55 6.97
N SER A 223 -25.54 1.94 6.01
CA SER A 223 -26.36 0.73 6.22
C SER A 223 -25.54 -0.55 6.42
N ARG A 224 -24.39 -0.68 5.75
CA ARG A 224 -23.51 -1.86 5.86
C ARG A 224 -22.32 -1.53 6.73
N ARG A 225 -22.25 -2.18 7.89
CA ARG A 225 -21.21 -1.96 8.90
C ARG A 225 -20.10 -3.01 8.75
N PRO A 226 -18.82 -2.61 8.72
CA PRO A 226 -17.68 -3.52 8.66
C PRO A 226 -17.41 -4.13 10.03
N HIS A 227 -16.62 -5.21 10.05
CA HIS A 227 -15.98 -5.66 11.28
C HIS A 227 -14.94 -4.64 11.72
N LEU A 228 -15.01 -4.22 12.98
CA LEU A 228 -14.11 -3.22 13.55
C LEU A 228 -12.95 -3.91 14.27
N TYR A 229 -11.72 -3.51 13.92
CA TYR A 229 -10.49 -3.98 14.54
C TYR A 229 -9.65 -2.82 15.06
N GLN A 230 -9.30 -2.88 16.33
CA GLN A 230 -8.45 -1.89 16.98
C GLN A 230 -7.05 -2.43 17.22
N ILE A 231 -6.02 -1.76 16.70
CA ILE A 231 -4.63 -2.19 16.87
C ILE A 231 -4.06 -1.58 18.15
N GLN A 232 -3.76 -2.43 19.13
CA GLN A 232 -3.10 -2.07 20.39
C GLN A 232 -1.60 -1.85 20.17
N GLU A 233 -0.94 -1.15 21.10
CA GLU A 233 0.52 -1.12 21.17
C GLU A 233 1.12 -2.52 21.44
N SER A 234 2.41 -2.67 21.19
CA SER A 234 3.16 -3.93 21.38
C SER A 234 3.29 -4.35 22.85
N ILE A 235 3.10 -3.41 23.79
CA ILE A 235 3.06 -3.66 25.23
C ILE A 235 1.61 -3.51 25.68
N ARG A 236 1.04 -4.57 26.26
CA ARG A 236 -0.28 -4.49 26.91
C ARG A 236 -0.21 -3.49 28.06
N ASN A 237 -0.65 -2.26 27.83
CA ASN A 237 -0.81 -1.27 28.89
C ASN A 237 -2.09 -1.53 29.68
N GLU A 238 -2.07 -1.23 30.98
CA GLU A 238 -3.22 -1.20 31.89
C GLU A 238 -4.11 0.05 31.71
N ASP A 239 -3.79 0.89 30.72
CA ASP A 239 -4.57 2.09 30.42
C ASP A 239 -6.03 1.73 30.14
N ARG A 240 -6.97 2.55 30.64
CA ARG A 240 -8.40 2.38 30.33
C ARG A 240 -8.63 2.70 28.85
N TYR A 241 -8.61 1.66 28.04
CA TYR A 241 -8.98 1.71 26.63
C TYR A 241 -10.45 2.11 26.44
N ASN A 242 -10.77 2.62 25.27
CA ASN A 242 -12.13 3.06 24.97
C ASN A 242 -13.13 1.89 24.95
N ASN A 243 -14.39 2.17 25.25
CA ASN A 243 -15.47 1.18 25.28
C ASN A 243 -16.06 0.93 23.88
N ILE A 244 -15.24 0.96 22.84
CA ILE A 244 -15.70 0.69 21.48
C ILE A 244 -15.90 -0.82 21.34
N ASP A 245 -17.07 -1.23 20.83
CA ASP A 245 -17.34 -2.62 20.47
C ASP A 245 -16.61 -2.98 19.16
N ALA A 246 -15.30 -3.21 19.31
CA ALA A 246 -14.35 -3.61 18.27
C ALA A 246 -13.39 -4.68 18.80
N ILE A 247 -12.89 -5.53 17.90
CA ILE A 247 -11.95 -6.59 18.26
C ILE A 247 -10.56 -5.98 18.39
N SER A 248 -9.97 -6.05 19.58
CA SER A 248 -8.61 -5.58 19.80
C SER A 248 -7.58 -6.62 19.34
N LEU A 249 -6.63 -6.20 18.50
CA LEU A 249 -5.49 -6.99 18.01
C LEU A 249 -4.17 -6.38 18.49
N LEU A 250 -3.11 -7.18 18.58
CA LEU A 250 -1.79 -6.67 19.00
C LEU A 250 -1.01 -6.12 17.81
N SER A 251 -0.22 -5.07 18.05
CA SER A 251 0.78 -4.62 17.08
C SER A 251 1.76 -5.74 16.74
N GLY A 252 2.05 -5.90 15.45
CA GLY A 252 2.98 -6.91 14.94
C GLY A 252 2.33 -8.24 14.54
N ASP A 253 1.06 -8.47 14.85
CA ASP A 253 0.32 -9.62 14.35
C ASP A 253 -0.02 -9.43 12.88
N ASP A 254 0.22 -10.46 12.04
CA ASP A 254 -0.26 -10.44 10.66
C ASP A 254 -1.79 -10.58 10.63
N VAL A 255 -2.46 -9.60 10.03
CA VAL A 255 -3.91 -9.60 9.85
C VAL A 255 -4.36 -10.10 8.48
N GLY A 256 -3.43 -10.50 7.61
CA GLY A 256 -3.72 -11.00 6.26
C GLY A 256 -4.73 -12.15 6.28
N GLY A 257 -4.61 -13.10 7.21
CA GLY A 257 -5.56 -14.20 7.35
C GLY A 257 -7.02 -13.78 7.54
N ARG A 258 -7.29 -12.59 8.10
CA ARG A 258 -8.64 -12.01 8.27
C ARG A 258 -9.17 -11.38 6.98
N ILE A 259 -8.26 -10.79 6.20
CA ILE A 259 -8.55 -10.13 4.93
C ILE A 259 -8.85 -11.17 3.84
N PHE A 260 -8.06 -12.23 3.80
CA PHE A 260 -8.23 -13.37 2.89
C PHE A 260 -9.15 -14.46 3.48
N TYR A 261 -9.91 -14.17 4.56
CA TYR A 261 -10.77 -15.18 5.20
C TYR A 261 -11.99 -15.52 4.33
N ASN A 262 -12.65 -14.51 3.78
CA ASN A 262 -13.83 -14.65 2.93
C ASN A 262 -13.50 -14.96 1.46
N THR A 263 -12.21 -15.04 1.11
CA THR A 263 -11.80 -15.49 -0.22
C THR A 263 -11.83 -17.02 -0.27
N ASP A 264 -11.84 -17.61 -1.48
CA ASP A 264 -11.76 -19.06 -1.65
C ASP A 264 -10.69 -19.63 -0.70
N ALA A 265 -11.00 -20.68 0.07
CA ALA A 265 -10.08 -21.27 1.03
C ALA A 265 -8.74 -21.68 0.40
N LYS A 266 -8.69 -21.81 -0.93
CA LYS A 266 -7.49 -22.10 -1.73
C LYS A 266 -6.82 -20.85 -2.33
N HIS A 267 -7.20 -19.63 -1.93
CA HIS A 267 -6.62 -18.40 -2.46
C HIS A 267 -5.10 -18.38 -2.19
N PRO A 268 -4.24 -18.32 -3.21
CA PRO A 268 -2.81 -18.59 -3.05
C PRO A 268 -2.03 -17.46 -2.37
N LEU A 269 -2.62 -16.27 -2.24
CA LEU A 269 -2.07 -15.17 -1.44
C LEU A 269 -2.43 -15.27 0.05
N LYS A 270 -3.40 -16.12 0.41
CA LYS A 270 -3.73 -16.41 1.80
C LYS A 270 -2.47 -16.98 2.46
N ASP A 271 -2.14 -16.45 3.63
CA ASP A 271 -0.96 -16.80 4.43
C ASP A 271 0.39 -16.49 3.75
N LYS A 272 0.39 -15.75 2.63
CA LYS A 272 1.63 -15.29 1.97
C LYS A 272 1.79 -13.78 2.02
N TRP A 273 0.75 -13.04 1.62
CA TRP A 273 0.78 -11.58 1.62
C TRP A 273 0.44 -11.07 3.02
N LEU A 274 1.43 -10.46 3.66
CA LEU A 274 1.36 -10.04 5.05
C LEU A 274 0.82 -8.62 5.15
N TYR A 275 -0.03 -8.40 6.15
CA TYR A 275 -0.47 -7.09 6.60
C TYR A 275 -0.12 -6.96 8.08
N ILE A 276 0.96 -6.26 8.41
CA ILE A 276 1.48 -6.18 9.77
C ILE A 276 1.33 -4.73 10.26
N PRO A 277 0.30 -4.41 11.06
CA PRO A 277 0.12 -3.09 11.63
C PRO A 277 0.90 -2.94 12.95
N TYR A 278 1.46 -1.76 13.18
CA TYR A 278 1.95 -1.31 14.47
C TYR A 278 1.32 0.03 14.84
N ASN A 279 0.65 0.08 15.98
CA ASN A 279 0.17 1.32 16.57
C ASN A 279 1.26 1.89 17.49
N PHE A 280 1.83 3.03 17.11
CA PHE A 280 2.80 3.75 17.93
C PHE A 280 2.14 4.94 18.61
N ARG A 281 2.13 4.94 19.95
CA ARG A 281 1.57 6.04 20.73
C ARG A 281 2.64 6.96 21.31
N GLN A 282 2.41 8.25 21.14
CA GLN A 282 3.23 9.34 21.62
C GLN A 282 2.52 10.02 22.78
N LYS A 283 2.73 9.48 24.00
CA LYS A 283 2.16 10.03 25.24
C LYS A 283 2.67 11.43 25.59
N ASP A 284 3.83 11.83 25.06
CA ASP A 284 4.48 13.09 25.42
C ASP A 284 3.61 14.32 25.12
N ARG A 285 2.86 14.33 24.00
CA ARG A 285 2.02 15.47 23.62
C ARG A 285 0.81 15.64 24.53
N ILE A 286 0.23 14.53 24.98
CA ILE A 286 -0.84 14.53 25.99
C ILE A 286 -0.31 15.14 27.28
N THR A 287 0.85 14.66 27.75
CA THR A 287 1.50 15.18 28.96
C THR A 287 1.84 16.68 28.82
N GLN A 288 2.29 17.12 27.65
CA GLN A 288 2.53 18.54 27.37
C GLN A 288 1.25 19.36 27.47
N LEU A 289 0.16 18.92 26.85
CA LEU A 289 -1.13 19.61 26.95
C LEU A 289 -1.67 19.64 28.38
N GLU A 290 -1.55 18.54 29.13
CA GLU A 290 -1.96 18.50 30.54
C GLU A 290 -1.19 19.52 31.37
N ASN A 291 0.10 19.67 31.12
CA ASN A 291 0.93 20.71 31.76
C ASN A 291 0.52 22.12 31.32
N GLU A 292 0.26 22.35 30.03
CA GLU A 292 -0.19 23.65 29.54
C GLU A 292 -1.58 24.03 30.07
N LEU A 293 -2.52 23.09 30.11
CA LEU A 293 -3.83 23.28 30.74
C LEU A 293 -3.67 23.61 32.23
N LYS A 294 -2.77 22.90 32.93
CA LYS A 294 -2.47 23.20 34.34
C LYS A 294 -1.96 24.62 34.53
N ILE A 295 -1.10 25.11 33.64
CA ILE A 295 -0.58 26.49 33.67
C ILE A 295 -1.73 27.48 33.44
N GLN A 296 -2.55 27.28 32.40
CA GLN A 296 -3.63 28.22 32.04
C GLN A 296 -4.73 28.31 33.10
N PHE A 297 -5.02 27.21 33.82
CA PHE A 297 -6.08 27.14 34.82
C PHE A 297 -5.60 27.17 36.27
N ASN A 298 -4.29 27.17 36.50
CA ASN A 298 -3.65 27.10 37.82
C ASN A 298 -4.12 25.90 38.68
N ARG A 299 -4.49 24.79 38.02
CA ARG A 299 -4.85 23.51 38.64
C ARG A 299 -4.87 22.43 37.56
N ASN A 300 -4.76 21.17 37.96
CA ASN A 300 -4.93 20.06 37.03
C ASN A 300 -6.37 20.06 36.49
N ILE A 301 -6.49 20.01 35.16
CA ILE A 301 -7.75 19.83 34.44
C ILE A 301 -7.60 18.57 33.59
N GLY A 302 -8.48 17.60 33.82
CA GLY A 302 -8.52 16.39 33.00
C GLY A 302 -9.22 16.63 31.67
N SER A 303 -8.99 15.73 30.72
CA SER A 303 -9.54 15.80 29.35
C SER A 303 -11.07 15.96 29.30
N LYS A 304 -11.82 15.22 30.13
CA LYS A 304 -13.29 15.34 30.26
C LYS A 304 -13.75 16.70 30.74
N GLU A 305 -13.04 17.25 31.72
CA GLU A 305 -13.36 18.57 32.26
C GLU A 305 -13.02 19.66 31.24
N ALA A 306 -11.90 19.53 30.51
CA ALA A 306 -11.58 20.43 29.42
C ALA A 306 -12.67 20.43 28.33
N LEU A 307 -13.20 19.25 27.98
CA LEU A 307 -14.29 19.12 27.02
C LEU A 307 -15.59 19.75 27.53
N ASP A 308 -15.94 19.58 28.80
CA ASP A 308 -17.11 20.22 29.42
C ASP A 308 -16.95 21.75 29.46
N ILE A 309 -15.79 22.26 29.87
CA ILE A 309 -15.47 23.69 29.84
C ILE A 309 -15.58 24.24 28.42
N TRP A 310 -15.14 23.50 27.41
CA TRP A 310 -15.26 23.94 26.03
C TRP A 310 -16.73 24.11 25.62
N ARG A 311 -17.58 23.12 25.92
CA ARG A 311 -19.02 23.15 25.58
C ARG A 311 -19.79 24.20 26.36
N ASN A 312 -19.66 24.18 27.68
CA ASN A 312 -20.55 24.87 28.61
C ASN A 312 -19.89 26.06 29.33
N GLY A 313 -18.58 26.24 29.18
CA GLY A 313 -17.83 27.30 29.85
C GLY A 313 -17.93 28.66 29.17
N THR A 314 -17.48 29.68 29.90
CA THR A 314 -17.36 31.06 29.41
C THR A 314 -16.28 31.18 28.32
N ASP A 315 -16.40 32.18 27.44
CA ASP A 315 -15.40 32.44 26.39
C ASP A 315 -13.97 32.62 26.93
N GLU A 316 -13.79 33.24 28.10
CA GLU A 316 -12.47 33.34 28.75
C GLU A 316 -11.83 31.97 29.02
N LYS A 317 -12.63 31.00 29.49
CA LYS A 317 -12.16 29.64 29.75
C LYS A 317 -11.89 28.88 28.45
N ARG A 318 -12.70 29.08 27.40
CA ARG A 318 -12.43 28.52 26.06
C ARG A 318 -11.11 29.05 25.50
N GLN A 319 -10.82 30.34 25.68
CA GLN A 319 -9.54 30.93 25.25
C GLN A 319 -8.35 30.35 26.00
N LYS A 320 -8.50 30.01 27.30
CA LYS A 320 -7.45 29.29 28.06
C LYS A 320 -7.17 27.91 27.47
N ILE A 321 -8.20 27.15 27.10
CA ILE A 321 -8.04 25.87 26.40
C ILE A 321 -7.31 26.09 25.08
N LYS A 322 -7.78 27.03 24.25
CA LYS A 322 -7.17 27.32 22.94
C LYS A 322 -5.68 27.64 23.06
N LYS A 323 -5.31 28.49 24.02
CA LYS A 323 -3.90 28.81 24.31
C LYS A 323 -3.07 27.59 24.71
N ALA A 324 -3.61 26.71 25.55
CA ALA A 324 -2.92 25.48 25.92
C ALA A 324 -2.69 24.55 24.71
N TYR A 325 -3.68 24.44 23.82
CA TYR A 325 -3.55 23.69 22.58
C TYR A 325 -2.51 24.29 21.62
N GLU A 326 -2.55 25.60 21.40
CA GLU A 326 -1.61 26.31 20.52
C GLU A 326 -0.15 26.24 21.03
N ALA A 327 0.05 26.03 22.33
CA ALA A 327 1.38 25.87 22.92
C ALA A 327 2.01 24.50 22.62
N VAL A 328 1.21 23.46 22.37
CA VAL A 328 1.72 22.13 22.01
C VAL A 328 2.16 22.14 20.55
N LYS A 329 3.45 21.94 20.32
CA LYS A 329 4.02 21.96 18.97
C LYS A 329 3.65 20.71 18.16
N GLY A 330 3.29 20.91 16.89
CA GLY A 330 2.94 19.86 15.91
C GLY A 330 1.47 19.40 16.00
N SER A 331 1.05 18.42 15.18
CA SER A 331 -0.33 17.89 15.18
C SER A 331 -0.62 17.05 16.44
N PHE A 332 -1.84 17.06 16.96
CA PHE A 332 -2.20 16.31 18.17
C PHE A 332 -2.34 14.79 17.93
N ASN A 333 -1.70 14.30 16.87
CA ASN A 333 -1.81 12.95 16.36
C ASN A 333 -0.89 12.12 17.25
N THR A 334 -1.40 11.79 18.43
CA THR A 334 -0.66 11.02 19.43
C THR A 334 -0.38 9.63 18.91
N ASN A 335 -1.20 9.12 17.99
CA ASN A 335 -1.08 7.78 17.44
C ASN A 335 -0.92 7.82 15.93
N SER A 336 -0.03 6.97 15.42
CA SER A 336 0.01 6.65 14.00
C SER A 336 0.21 5.15 13.85
N MET A 337 -0.75 4.51 13.22
CA MET A 337 -0.68 3.11 12.84
C MET A 337 0.08 2.99 11.53
N ILE A 338 1.29 2.45 11.64
CA ILE A 338 2.11 2.08 10.49
C ILE A 338 1.63 0.71 10.01
N LEU A 339 1.64 0.48 8.70
CA LEU A 339 1.30 -0.80 8.10
C LEU A 339 2.41 -1.26 7.15
N TYR A 340 2.94 -2.46 7.38
CA TYR A 340 3.64 -3.20 6.34
C TYR A 340 2.63 -3.98 5.49
N SER A 341 2.74 -3.87 4.17
CA SER A 341 2.01 -4.69 3.19
C SER A 341 2.98 -5.31 2.18
N GLY A 342 3.10 -6.64 2.17
CA GLY A 342 3.96 -7.32 1.22
C GLY A 342 4.23 -8.79 1.53
N LEU A 343 4.94 -9.44 0.60
CA LEU A 343 5.50 -10.77 0.82
C LEU A 343 6.78 -10.68 1.65
N ALA A 344 7.05 -11.70 2.46
CA ALA A 344 8.33 -11.87 3.13
C ALA A 344 9.35 -12.61 2.23
N ASP A 345 9.53 -12.15 0.99
CA ASP A 345 10.44 -12.75 0.02
C ASP A 345 11.23 -11.73 -0.81
N ASP A 346 12.38 -12.18 -1.33
CA ASP A 346 13.32 -11.35 -2.10
C ASP A 346 13.15 -11.49 -3.63
N ASN A 347 12.19 -12.28 -4.11
CA ASN A 347 12.00 -12.53 -5.55
C ASN A 347 10.93 -11.62 -6.15
N THR A 348 9.90 -11.30 -5.37
CA THR A 348 8.80 -10.46 -5.79
C THR A 348 9.22 -9.00 -5.76
N ARG A 349 9.02 -8.32 -6.89
CA ARG A 349 9.43 -6.93 -7.08
C ARG A 349 8.26 -6.07 -7.48
N GLN A 350 8.32 -4.80 -7.07
CA GLN A 350 7.44 -3.75 -7.52
C GLN A 350 8.18 -2.80 -8.45
N SER A 351 7.49 -2.28 -9.45
CA SER A 351 8.06 -1.32 -10.40
C SER A 351 7.10 -0.20 -10.72
N TYR A 352 7.65 1.00 -10.85
CA TYR A 352 6.95 2.15 -11.42
C TYR A 352 7.00 2.07 -12.96
N PHE A 353 5.84 2.09 -13.60
CA PHE A 353 5.77 2.07 -15.07
C PHE A 353 6.19 3.43 -15.62
N ASN A 354 7.45 3.56 -16.07
CA ASN A 354 7.96 4.74 -16.75
C ASN A 354 8.63 4.35 -18.07
N ASN A 355 7.98 4.69 -19.19
CA ASN A 355 8.46 4.44 -20.55
C ASN A 355 9.71 5.26 -20.93
N SER A 356 10.16 6.20 -20.08
CA SER A 356 11.23 7.14 -20.40
C SER A 356 12.64 6.59 -20.15
N CYS A 357 12.79 5.41 -19.56
CA CYS A 357 14.09 4.86 -19.17
C CYS A 357 14.55 3.74 -20.12
N TYR A 358 14.68 4.09 -21.40
CA TYR A 358 15.05 3.13 -22.47
C TYR A 358 16.52 2.65 -22.41
N PHE A 359 17.37 3.29 -21.60
CA PHE A 359 18.84 3.09 -21.58
C PHE A 359 19.41 2.62 -20.24
N CYS A 360 18.59 2.21 -19.27
CA CYS A 360 19.13 1.70 -18.01
C CYS A 360 19.64 0.26 -18.18
N PHE A 361 20.91 0.14 -18.60
CA PHE A 361 21.66 -1.14 -18.63
C PHE A 361 21.78 -1.82 -17.26
N TYR A 362 21.35 -1.16 -16.18
CA TYR A 362 21.18 -1.73 -14.85
C TYR A 362 19.69 -1.91 -14.54
N GLN A 363 19.18 -3.14 -14.67
CA GLN A 363 17.82 -3.54 -14.30
C GLN A 363 17.40 -3.18 -12.85
N LYS A 364 18.26 -2.58 -12.03
CA LYS A 364 18.03 -2.24 -10.61
C LYS A 364 17.29 -0.93 -10.36
N CYS A 365 17.21 0.00 -11.32
CA CYS A 365 16.57 1.30 -11.10
C CYS A 365 15.04 1.24 -11.03
N HIS A 366 14.41 0.23 -11.64
CA HIS A 366 12.95 0.13 -11.74
C HIS A 366 12.31 -0.90 -10.81
N TYR A 367 13.09 -1.80 -10.21
CA TYR A 367 12.55 -2.89 -9.41
C TYR A 367 13.03 -2.78 -7.97
N LYS A 368 12.06 -2.60 -7.05
CA LYS A 368 12.29 -2.61 -5.61
C LYS A 368 11.61 -3.84 -5.00
N PRO A 369 12.03 -4.33 -3.82
CA PRO A 369 11.27 -5.34 -3.07
C PRO A 369 9.77 -5.01 -3.01
N ALA A 370 8.87 -5.99 -3.08
CA ALA A 370 7.44 -5.73 -3.22
C ALA A 370 6.75 -5.13 -1.97
N GLY A 371 7.39 -5.21 -0.80
CA GLY A 371 6.85 -4.69 0.45
C GLY A 371 6.73 -3.18 0.45
N CYS A 372 5.64 -2.68 1.02
CA CYS A 372 5.41 -1.26 1.25
C CYS A 372 5.22 -1.00 2.74
N LEU A 373 5.83 0.09 3.22
CA LEU A 373 5.63 0.62 4.56
C LEU A 373 4.81 1.91 4.45
N TYR A 374 3.56 1.84 4.89
CA TYR A 374 2.67 3.00 5.00
C TYR A 374 2.77 3.57 6.42
N MET A 375 3.19 4.82 6.54
CA MET A 375 3.62 5.38 7.82
C MET A 375 2.63 6.37 8.44
N GLY A 376 1.63 6.81 7.67
CA GLY A 376 0.72 7.88 8.11
C GLY A 376 1.50 9.10 8.58
N ASP A 377 1.22 9.53 9.80
CA ASP A 377 1.83 10.69 10.46
C ASP A 377 2.93 10.36 11.46
N TYR A 378 3.45 9.13 11.43
CA TYR A 378 4.44 8.68 12.39
C TYR A 378 5.65 9.62 12.47
N ASP A 379 6.08 9.97 13.68
CA ASP A 379 7.29 10.76 13.86
C ASP A 379 8.51 9.82 13.92
N ALA A 380 9.23 9.71 12.80
CA ALA A 380 10.46 8.94 12.73
C ALA A 380 11.70 9.74 13.16
N SER A 381 11.54 11.00 13.58
CA SER A 381 12.66 11.87 13.91
C SER A 381 13.42 11.38 15.15
N GLY A 382 14.72 11.66 15.15
CA GLY A 382 15.62 11.29 16.23
C GLY A 382 15.90 9.78 16.32
N LYS A 383 16.83 9.42 17.21
CA LYS A 383 17.37 8.07 17.31
C LYS A 383 16.42 7.06 17.95
N TYR A 384 15.64 7.50 18.93
CA TYR A 384 14.77 6.61 19.72
C TYR A 384 13.62 6.07 18.87
N LYS A 385 12.79 6.97 18.31
CA LYS A 385 11.64 6.60 17.48
C LYS A 385 12.06 5.80 16.24
N TRP A 386 13.14 6.21 15.57
CA TRP A 386 13.74 5.43 14.49
C TRP A 386 14.11 3.99 14.88
N ASN A 387 14.74 3.80 16.04
CA ASN A 387 15.10 2.46 16.51
C ASN A 387 13.86 1.62 16.87
N GLU A 388 12.81 2.23 17.41
CA GLU A 388 11.54 1.55 17.66
C GLU A 388 10.89 1.07 16.36
N LEU A 389 10.88 1.93 15.33
CA LEU A 389 10.41 1.59 13.99
C LEU A 389 11.19 0.41 13.39
N CYS A 390 12.53 0.51 13.40
CA CYS A 390 13.41 -0.54 12.88
C CYS A 390 13.17 -1.88 13.61
N LYS A 391 13.02 -1.84 14.94
CA LYS A 391 12.76 -3.03 15.75
C LYS A 391 11.38 -3.64 15.47
N ALA A 392 10.35 -2.82 15.33
CA ALA A 392 8.99 -3.28 15.05
C ALA A 392 8.92 -4.07 13.73
N TYR A 393 9.65 -3.64 12.71
CA TYR A 393 9.64 -4.25 11.38
C TYR A 393 10.89 -5.07 11.06
N GLU A 394 11.72 -5.43 12.05
CA GLU A 394 13.01 -6.08 11.85
C GLU A 394 12.93 -7.34 10.97
N LYS A 395 11.86 -8.12 11.12
CA LYS A 395 11.64 -9.38 10.40
C LYS A 395 11.33 -9.20 8.92
N VAL A 396 10.77 -8.05 8.56
CA VAL A 396 10.34 -7.74 7.19
C VAL A 396 11.10 -6.57 6.56
N TRP A 397 12.01 -5.95 7.30
CA TRP A 397 12.70 -4.71 6.92
C TRP A 397 13.37 -4.79 5.55
N LYS A 398 14.06 -5.90 5.27
CA LYS A 398 14.76 -6.11 3.98
C LYS A 398 13.83 -6.25 2.77
N TYR A 399 12.54 -6.53 2.99
CA TYR A 399 11.54 -6.69 1.95
C TYR A 399 10.79 -5.38 1.64
N ILE A 400 11.11 -4.29 2.35
CA ILE A 400 10.52 -2.96 2.10
C ILE A 400 11.19 -2.32 0.89
N GLY A 401 10.43 -2.14 -0.18
CA GLY A 401 10.86 -1.44 -1.39
C GLY A 401 9.99 -0.24 -1.78
N CYS A 402 9.01 0.11 -0.95
CA CYS A 402 8.25 1.36 -1.06
C CYS A 402 7.98 1.91 0.34
N VAL A 403 8.20 3.20 0.55
CA VAL A 403 7.98 3.88 1.83
C VAL A 403 7.13 5.11 1.56
N GLN A 404 5.99 5.21 2.23
CA GLN A 404 5.34 6.49 2.42
C GLN A 404 6.16 7.29 3.44
N ILE A 405 6.78 8.38 3.02
CA ILE A 405 7.43 9.30 3.96
C ILE A 405 6.35 9.90 4.87
N PRO A 406 6.55 9.91 6.20
CA PRO A 406 5.50 10.31 7.13
C PRO A 406 5.15 11.79 7.03
N HIS A 407 3.94 12.12 7.48
CA HIS A 407 3.44 13.50 7.67
C HIS A 407 3.70 14.40 6.45
N HIS A 408 3.28 13.93 5.27
CA HIS A 408 3.40 14.63 3.98
C HIS A 408 4.83 15.04 3.59
N GLY A 409 5.87 14.46 4.20
CA GLY A 409 7.26 14.88 3.98
C GLY A 409 7.71 16.04 4.88
N SER A 410 7.18 16.14 6.09
CA SER A 410 7.65 17.09 7.11
C SER A 410 9.07 16.79 7.58
N LYS A 411 9.90 17.83 7.66
CA LYS A 411 11.24 17.72 8.24
C LYS A 411 11.25 17.34 9.72
N TYR A 412 10.14 17.55 10.42
CA TYR A 412 10.02 17.29 11.86
C TYR A 412 9.69 15.83 12.15
N ASN A 413 9.26 15.06 11.14
CA ASN A 413 8.91 13.65 11.25
C ASN A 413 9.89 12.76 10.47
N TYR A 414 10.75 13.36 9.65
CA TYR A 414 11.68 12.66 8.77
C TYR A 414 12.97 12.24 9.50
N ASN A 415 13.52 11.10 9.08
CA ASN A 415 14.84 10.63 9.49
C ASN A 415 15.73 10.41 8.26
N PRO A 416 16.95 10.97 8.20
CA PRO A 416 17.87 10.75 7.06
C PRO A 416 18.21 9.28 6.80
N GLU A 417 18.05 8.39 7.79
CA GLU A 417 18.25 6.95 7.61
C GLU A 417 17.29 6.32 6.59
N PHE A 418 16.15 6.97 6.28
CA PHE A 418 15.31 6.55 5.14
C PHE A 418 16.09 6.54 3.83
N ALA A 419 16.95 7.52 3.60
CA ALA A 419 17.71 7.65 2.36
C ALA A 419 18.70 6.50 2.14
N ASN A 420 18.99 5.69 3.17
CA ASN A 420 19.79 4.47 3.06
C ASN A 420 19.00 3.27 2.53
N MET A 421 17.67 3.35 2.43
CA MET A 421 16.82 2.25 1.96
C MET A 421 16.78 2.17 0.42
N ASN A 422 16.77 0.94 -0.10
CA ASN A 422 16.53 0.69 -1.52
C ASN A 422 15.02 0.65 -1.83
N ALA A 423 14.37 1.81 -1.80
CA ALA A 423 12.92 1.92 -1.91
C ALA A 423 12.47 3.06 -2.86
N PHE A 424 11.20 3.01 -3.27
CA PHE A 424 10.48 4.19 -3.74
C PHE A 424 10.02 5.01 -2.54
N PHE A 425 10.13 6.34 -2.61
CA PHE A 425 9.69 7.24 -1.54
C PHE A 425 8.50 8.07 -2.01
N ILE A 426 7.34 7.84 -1.40
CA ILE A 426 6.09 8.49 -1.75
C ILE A 426 5.73 9.56 -0.72
N MET A 427 5.28 10.72 -1.18
CA MET A 427 4.76 11.79 -0.33
C MET A 427 3.46 12.34 -0.93
N SER A 428 2.35 12.21 -0.21
CA SER A 428 1.11 12.91 -0.56
C SER A 428 1.11 14.28 0.09
N ALA A 429 0.99 15.35 -0.69
CA ALA A 429 1.01 16.71 -0.18
C ALA A 429 0.26 17.67 -1.13
N GLY A 430 -0.46 18.63 -0.56
CA GLY A 430 -1.23 19.57 -1.35
C GLY A 430 -0.36 20.65 -2.01
N ARG A 431 -0.69 21.10 -3.23
CA ARG A 431 0.11 22.12 -3.95
C ARG A 431 0.14 23.49 -3.26
N CYS A 432 -0.91 23.80 -2.50
CA CYS A 432 -1.09 25.09 -1.83
C CYS A 432 -1.17 24.93 -0.30
N ASN A 433 -0.46 23.95 0.27
CA ASN A 433 -0.49 23.77 1.71
C ASN A 433 0.31 24.86 2.46
N PRO A 434 -0.20 25.34 3.61
CA PRO A 434 0.49 26.37 4.40
C PRO A 434 1.76 25.85 5.09
N TYR A 435 1.92 24.53 5.19
CA TYR A 435 3.01 23.87 5.91
C TYR A 435 4.31 23.75 5.10
N GLN A 436 4.25 24.07 3.80
CA GLN A 436 5.36 23.90 2.85
C GLN A 436 5.87 22.45 2.80
N HIS A 437 4.94 21.50 2.84
CA HIS A 437 5.19 20.08 2.64
C HIS A 437 5.09 19.68 1.15
N PRO A 438 5.91 18.73 0.67
CA PRO A 438 7.06 18.15 1.34
C PRO A 438 8.15 19.19 1.57
N HIS A 439 8.80 19.14 2.74
CA HIS A 439 9.81 20.15 3.07
C HIS A 439 11.05 19.97 2.20
N SER A 440 11.63 21.08 1.72
CA SER A 440 12.76 21.04 0.77
C SER A 440 13.98 20.26 1.27
N ILE A 441 14.18 20.19 2.58
CA ILE A 441 15.29 19.41 3.19
C ILE A 441 15.12 17.91 2.98
N VAL A 442 13.89 17.40 3.07
CA VAL A 442 13.57 15.98 2.86
C VAL A 442 13.79 15.63 1.39
N ILE A 443 13.30 16.50 0.49
CA ILE A 443 13.51 16.35 -0.95
C ILE A 443 15.00 16.35 -1.30
N LYS A 444 15.77 17.32 -0.78
CA LYS A 444 17.21 17.42 -1.04
C LYS A 444 17.98 16.22 -0.51
N ASP A 445 17.68 15.74 0.70
CA ASP A 445 18.33 14.57 1.29
C ASP A 445 18.16 13.33 0.39
N LEU A 446 16.92 13.02 0.00
CA LEU A 446 16.62 11.91 -0.90
C LEU A 446 17.32 12.06 -2.26
N LEU A 447 17.30 13.27 -2.86
CA LEU A 447 17.97 13.53 -4.14
C LEU A 447 19.49 13.38 -4.06
N PHE A 448 20.13 13.89 -2.99
CA PHE A 448 21.58 13.76 -2.80
C PHE A 448 22.00 12.31 -2.56
N CYS A 449 21.11 11.47 -2.04
CA CYS A 449 21.31 10.02 -1.92
C CYS A 449 20.92 9.23 -3.19
N GLY A 450 20.61 9.90 -4.29
CA GLY A 450 20.34 9.26 -5.59
C GLY A 450 18.92 8.73 -5.77
N HIS A 451 17.97 9.12 -4.90
CA HIS A 451 16.57 8.74 -5.02
C HIS A 451 15.78 9.76 -5.81
N SER A 452 14.70 9.30 -6.46
CA SER A 452 13.71 10.15 -7.11
C SER A 452 12.42 10.16 -6.26
N PRO A 453 12.24 11.14 -5.36
CA PRO A 453 11.03 11.23 -4.56
C PRO A 453 9.79 11.43 -5.44
N LEU A 454 8.73 10.68 -5.15
CA LEU A 454 7.47 10.72 -5.90
C LEU A 454 6.42 11.48 -5.07
N ILE A 455 6.04 12.66 -5.54
CA ILE A 455 5.12 13.55 -4.85
C ILE A 455 3.74 13.43 -5.50
N VAL A 456 2.75 13.00 -4.72
CA VAL A 456 1.34 12.91 -5.13
C VAL A 456 0.62 14.15 -4.62
N THR A 457 -0.08 14.84 -5.50
CA THR A 457 -0.76 16.12 -5.24
C THR A 457 -2.24 16.02 -5.57
N GLU A 458 -2.96 17.13 -5.65
CA GLU A 458 -4.31 17.19 -6.21
C GLU A 458 -4.35 16.92 -7.72
N ASN A 459 -3.20 17.02 -8.41
CA ASN A 459 -3.13 16.78 -9.84
C ASN A 459 -3.17 15.28 -10.12
N LYS A 460 -4.18 14.81 -10.86
CA LYS A 460 -4.32 13.42 -11.31
C LYS A 460 -3.06 12.87 -12.01
N ALA A 461 -2.32 13.70 -12.73
CA ALA A 461 -1.08 13.29 -13.39
C ALA A 461 0.08 12.98 -12.41
N SER A 462 -0.06 13.33 -11.13
CA SER A 462 0.91 13.00 -10.08
C SER A 462 0.62 11.67 -9.38
N GLU A 463 -0.46 10.97 -9.76
CA GLU A 463 -0.75 9.62 -9.25
C GLU A 463 0.40 8.67 -9.55
N VAL A 464 0.72 7.84 -8.55
CA VAL A 464 1.77 6.84 -8.68
C VAL A 464 1.12 5.47 -8.66
N ASN A 465 1.42 4.66 -9.69
CA ASN A 465 0.98 3.28 -9.77
C ASN A 465 2.21 2.36 -9.82
N LEU A 466 2.36 1.50 -8.81
CA LEU A 466 3.39 0.48 -8.75
C LEU A 466 2.76 -0.87 -9.10
N VAL A 467 3.41 -1.58 -10.02
CA VAL A 467 2.95 -2.89 -10.49
C VAL A 467 3.78 -4.00 -9.85
N ILE A 468 3.09 -5.01 -9.30
CA ILE A 468 3.68 -6.22 -8.72
C ILE A 468 3.11 -7.42 -9.46
N ASN A 469 3.99 -8.26 -10.00
CA ASN A 469 3.62 -9.57 -10.55
C ASN A 469 3.92 -10.62 -9.48
N ILE A 470 2.90 -11.39 -9.08
CA ILE A 470 2.96 -12.38 -7.99
C ILE A 470 2.67 -13.78 -8.54
#